data_AF-A0A0R2LKL5-F1
#
_entry.id   AF-A0A0R2LKL5-F1
#
_cell.length_a   1.000
_cell.length_b   1.000
_cell.length_c   1.000
_cell.angle_alpha   90.00
_cell.angle_beta   90.00
_cell.angle_gamma   90.00
#
_symmetry.space_group_name_H-M   'P 1'
#
loop_
_entity.id
_entity.type
_entity.pdbx_description
1 polymer ?
#
loop_
_entity_poly.entity_id
_entity_poly.type
_entity_poly.pdbx_seq_one_letter_code
_entity_poly.pdbx_strand_id
1 'polypeptide(L)'
;MKKVVVTGGTGFVAGWVIVDFLQAGYQVSTSLRSMKKADWLKKEIAGAVSEDEIENLSFFEADLTSDKNWVENIKGADGVIHVASPMGNGTQSVEELVSVAKNGTLTVLKAAKDAGVKRVVMTSSQAASTPESGSTETLDESFWTDVDNPDLDPYRISKVESEKAAWEFANENDLELTTILPGAIFGPILSEKAVSSNRIMLQLLKGLPVIPNVDLEVSDVRDLARLHRLAFENPSAIGKRYLAASQKIPMAGVTKVYQINFPYKKLKIRILPNWGTKFLARFVPSLRALVPILDRKYSHTTAAAENDLGWTQHTPEQTVLDAAKTLIRFNLDK
;
A
#
# COMPACT_ATOMS: atom_id res chain seq x y z
N MET A 1 11.87 25.31 2.87
CA MET A 1 10.95 24.22 2.48
C MET A 1 11.43 22.96 3.17
N LYS A 2 10.55 22.16 3.76
CA LYS A 2 10.96 20.87 4.35
C LYS A 2 11.27 19.87 3.23
N LYS A 3 12.24 18.99 3.44
CA LYS A 3 12.65 17.94 2.50
C LYS A 3 12.31 16.57 3.07
N VAL A 4 11.63 15.73 2.28
CA VAL A 4 11.38 14.32 2.63
C VAL A 4 12.01 13.38 1.61
N VAL A 5 12.43 12.21 2.09
CA VAL A 5 12.85 11.11 1.20
C VAL A 5 11.73 10.09 1.08
N VAL A 6 11.25 9.83 -0.13
CA VAL A 6 10.22 8.81 -0.41
C VAL A 6 10.85 7.62 -1.10
N THR A 7 10.77 6.42 -0.52
CA THR A 7 11.40 5.24 -1.14
C THR A 7 10.54 4.63 -2.25
N GLY A 8 11.19 4.17 -3.33
CA GLY A 8 10.55 3.38 -4.38
C GLY A 8 9.56 4.17 -5.24
N GLY A 9 9.95 5.38 -5.69
CA GLY A 9 9.07 6.35 -6.34
C GLY A 9 8.29 5.84 -7.55
N THR A 10 8.70 4.73 -8.15
CA THR A 10 7.99 4.09 -9.27
C THR A 10 6.77 3.26 -8.85
N GLY A 11 6.52 3.10 -7.55
CA GLY A 11 5.39 2.34 -7.03
C GLY A 11 4.09 3.13 -7.06
N PHE A 12 2.96 2.42 -7.14
CA PHE A 12 1.62 3.03 -7.16
C PHE A 12 1.33 3.92 -5.94
N VAL A 13 1.61 3.41 -4.74
CA VAL A 13 1.44 4.19 -3.49
C VAL A 13 2.47 5.31 -3.42
N ALA A 14 3.74 5.02 -3.74
CA ALA A 14 4.81 6.00 -3.68
C ALA A 14 4.55 7.21 -4.61
N GLY A 15 4.00 6.98 -5.81
CA GLY A 15 3.61 8.06 -6.72
C GLY A 15 2.60 9.01 -6.11
N TRP A 16 1.54 8.50 -5.46
CA TRP A 16 0.55 9.34 -4.79
C TRP A 16 1.10 10.02 -3.51
N VAL A 17 1.98 9.34 -2.77
CA VAL A 17 2.71 9.96 -1.65
C VAL A 17 3.54 11.14 -2.15
N ILE A 18 4.29 10.98 -3.25
CA ILE A 18 5.07 12.06 -3.86
C ILE A 18 4.14 13.22 -4.24
N VAL A 19 3.01 12.95 -4.92
CA VAL A 19 2.03 13.97 -5.31
C VAL A 19 1.52 14.75 -4.08
N ASP A 20 1.07 14.07 -3.03
CA ASP A 20 0.50 14.72 -1.84
C ASP A 20 1.55 15.58 -1.10
N PHE A 21 2.79 15.13 -1.00
CA PHE A 21 3.87 15.94 -0.40
C PHE A 21 4.26 17.13 -1.28
N LEU A 22 4.35 16.99 -2.61
CA LEU A 22 4.66 18.11 -3.50
C LEU A 22 3.56 19.19 -3.43
N GLN A 23 2.29 18.79 -3.49
CA GLN A 23 1.14 19.70 -3.34
C GLN A 23 1.10 20.40 -1.97
N ALA A 24 1.62 19.75 -0.93
CA ALA A 24 1.78 20.35 0.39
C ALA A 24 3.02 21.26 0.52
N GLY A 25 3.75 21.50 -0.58
CA GLY A 25 4.89 22.42 -0.62
C GLY A 25 6.17 21.84 -0.03
N TYR A 26 6.39 20.53 -0.14
CA TYR A 26 7.65 19.88 0.26
C TYR A 26 8.61 19.72 -0.91
N GLN A 27 9.91 19.68 -0.60
CA GLN A 27 10.90 19.08 -1.48
C GLN A 27 10.85 17.57 -1.30
N VAL A 28 10.74 16.84 -2.41
CA VAL A 28 10.69 15.39 -2.39
C VAL A 28 11.91 14.83 -3.11
N SER A 29 12.65 13.95 -2.44
CA SER A 29 13.69 13.16 -3.08
C SER A 29 13.29 11.70 -3.07
N THR A 30 13.28 11.03 -4.22
CA THR A 30 12.80 9.65 -4.31
C THR A 30 13.80 8.68 -4.89
N SER A 31 13.85 7.47 -4.32
CA SER A 31 14.72 6.42 -4.82
C SER A 31 14.13 5.70 -6.03
N LEU A 32 14.99 5.45 -7.02
CA LEU A 32 14.70 4.66 -8.21
C LEU A 32 15.74 3.54 -8.33
N ARG A 33 15.34 2.35 -8.79
CA ARG A 33 16.31 1.28 -9.12
C ARG A 33 17.20 1.61 -10.32
N SER A 34 16.77 2.57 -11.13
CA SER A 34 17.53 3.05 -12.29
C SER A 34 17.08 4.46 -12.62
N MET A 35 18.03 5.36 -12.78
CA MET A 35 17.75 6.76 -13.16
C MET A 35 17.06 6.90 -14.52
N LYS A 36 17.08 5.86 -15.36
CA LYS A 36 16.30 5.80 -16.62
C LYS A 36 14.79 5.97 -16.40
N LYS A 37 14.29 5.78 -15.18
CA LYS A 37 12.88 5.95 -14.82
C LYS A 37 12.53 7.34 -14.30
N ALA A 38 13.49 8.26 -14.16
CA ALA A 38 13.24 9.60 -13.63
C ALA A 38 12.27 10.40 -14.52
N ASP A 39 12.57 10.51 -15.83
CA ASP A 39 11.70 11.20 -16.78
C ASP A 39 10.33 10.54 -16.93
N TRP A 40 10.30 9.20 -16.81
CA TRP A 40 9.05 8.47 -16.78
C TRP A 40 8.22 8.91 -15.55
N LEU A 41 8.77 8.84 -14.34
CA LEU A 41 8.05 9.23 -13.13
C LEU A 41 7.56 10.69 -13.15
N LYS A 42 8.36 11.62 -13.69
CA LYS A 42 7.91 13.00 -13.90
C LYS A 42 6.66 13.07 -14.77
N LYS A 43 6.65 12.37 -15.90
CA LYS A 43 5.49 12.32 -16.81
C LYS A 43 4.27 11.66 -16.17
N GLU A 44 4.49 10.65 -15.34
CA GLU A 44 3.43 9.93 -14.64
C GLU A 44 2.64 10.85 -13.70
N ILE A 45 3.34 11.68 -12.93
CA ILE A 45 2.71 12.54 -11.93
C ILE A 45 2.31 13.92 -12.47
N ALA A 46 2.81 14.33 -13.64
CA ALA A 46 2.60 15.67 -14.20
C ALA A 46 1.12 16.07 -14.34
N GLY A 47 0.20 15.11 -14.51
CA GLY A 47 -1.24 15.40 -14.55
C GLY A 47 -1.87 15.65 -13.18
N ALA A 48 -1.12 15.47 -12.09
CA ALA A 48 -1.57 15.58 -10.72
C ALA A 48 -0.84 16.68 -9.92
N VAL A 49 0.22 17.29 -10.47
CA VAL A 49 0.97 18.38 -9.84
C VAL A 49 1.14 19.55 -10.81
N SER A 50 1.34 20.76 -10.31
CA SER A 50 1.69 21.92 -11.12
C SER A 50 3.14 21.88 -11.62
N GLU A 51 3.48 22.77 -12.57
CA GLU A 51 4.87 22.90 -13.06
C GLU A 51 5.82 23.35 -11.93
N ASP A 52 5.40 24.27 -11.07
CA ASP A 52 6.22 24.71 -9.93
C ASP A 52 6.39 23.60 -8.88
N GLU A 53 5.35 22.78 -8.66
CA GLU A 53 5.40 21.65 -7.73
C GLU A 53 6.39 20.59 -8.20
N ILE A 54 6.40 20.23 -9.50
CA ILE A 54 7.28 19.18 -10.01
C ILE A 54 8.76 19.55 -9.98
N GLU A 55 9.11 20.84 -9.96
CA GLU A 55 10.49 21.30 -9.78
C GLU A 55 11.07 20.93 -8.41
N ASN A 56 10.21 20.72 -7.42
CA ASN A 56 10.61 20.28 -6.08
C ASN A 56 10.88 18.77 -5.98
N LEU A 57 10.78 18.02 -7.09
CA LEU A 57 11.07 16.59 -7.16
C LEU A 57 12.49 16.30 -7.66
N SER A 58 13.25 15.58 -6.84
CA SER A 58 14.58 15.04 -7.15
C SER A 58 14.60 13.52 -7.05
N PHE A 59 15.63 12.90 -7.64
CA PHE A 59 15.76 11.45 -7.71
C PHE A 59 17.18 11.02 -7.37
N PHE A 60 17.30 9.81 -6.83
CA PHE A 60 18.58 9.15 -6.66
C PHE A 60 18.45 7.65 -6.95
N GLU A 61 19.54 7.04 -7.39
CA GLU A 61 19.56 5.61 -7.68
C GLU A 61 19.80 4.82 -6.39
N ALA A 62 18.87 3.97 -5.97
CA ALA A 62 19.07 3.05 -4.85
C ALA A 62 18.18 1.80 -4.98
N ASP A 63 18.64 0.70 -4.38
CA ASP A 63 17.87 -0.54 -4.25
C ASP A 63 17.85 -0.98 -2.78
N LEU A 64 16.78 -1.64 -2.35
CA LEU A 64 16.63 -2.12 -0.98
C LEU A 64 17.62 -3.25 -0.64
N THR A 65 18.14 -3.96 -1.65
CA THR A 65 19.13 -5.04 -1.47
C THR A 65 20.58 -4.52 -1.45
N SER A 66 20.79 -3.21 -1.35
CA SER A 66 22.10 -2.57 -1.39
C SER A 66 22.13 -1.32 -0.51
N ASP A 67 23.18 -1.18 0.30
CA ASP A 67 23.35 0.00 1.17
C ASP A 67 23.81 1.26 0.41
N LYS A 68 24.20 1.12 -0.86
CA LYS A 68 24.68 2.22 -1.70
C LYS A 68 23.64 3.32 -1.87
N ASN A 69 24.12 4.56 -1.88
CA ASN A 69 23.37 5.77 -2.20
C ASN A 69 22.28 6.19 -1.20
N TRP A 70 22.06 5.46 -0.10
CA TRP A 70 21.01 5.82 0.84
C TRP A 70 21.41 6.95 1.78
N VAL A 71 22.54 6.83 2.48
CA VAL A 71 22.94 7.77 3.56
C VAL A 71 23.13 9.18 3.02
N GLU A 72 23.87 9.34 1.92
CA GLU A 72 24.15 10.64 1.31
C GLU A 72 22.90 11.34 0.76
N ASN A 73 21.89 10.58 0.32
CA ASN A 73 20.65 11.14 -0.22
C ASN A 73 19.59 11.42 0.87
N ILE A 74 19.67 10.70 2.00
CA ILE A 74 18.84 10.96 3.18
C ILE A 74 19.41 12.11 4.02
N LYS A 75 20.73 12.33 4.03
CA LYS A 75 21.36 13.39 4.82
C LYS A 75 20.72 14.75 4.58
N GLY A 76 20.35 15.42 5.67
CA GLY A 76 19.71 16.73 5.66
C GLY A 76 18.22 16.73 5.28
N ALA A 77 17.57 15.58 5.14
CA ALA A 77 16.12 15.50 5.06
C ALA A 77 15.47 15.65 6.45
N ASP A 78 14.23 16.13 6.48
CA ASP A 78 13.41 16.22 7.68
C ASP A 78 12.76 14.88 8.06
N GLY A 79 12.71 13.92 7.14
CA GLY A 79 12.24 12.57 7.40
C GLY A 79 12.23 11.65 6.19
N VAL A 80 11.96 10.37 6.46
CA VAL A 80 11.87 9.31 5.45
C VAL A 80 10.47 8.73 5.43
N ILE A 81 9.86 8.68 4.25
CA ILE A 81 8.60 7.97 3.98
C ILE A 81 8.95 6.67 3.26
N HIS A 82 9.03 5.58 4.04
CA HIS A 82 9.42 4.27 3.55
C HIS A 82 8.21 3.50 3.00
N VAL A 83 8.01 3.58 1.69
CA VAL A 83 6.88 2.94 0.98
C VAL A 83 7.33 1.68 0.22
N ALA A 84 8.59 1.66 -0.23
CA ALA A 84 9.15 0.57 -1.01
C ALA A 84 9.13 -0.75 -0.21
N SER A 85 8.43 -1.75 -0.76
CA SER A 85 8.45 -3.12 -0.26
C SER A 85 8.75 -4.07 -1.40
N PRO A 86 9.63 -5.06 -1.20
CA PRO A 86 9.70 -6.22 -2.09
C PRO A 86 8.34 -6.94 -2.05
N MET A 87 7.78 -7.27 -3.22
CA MET A 87 6.48 -7.97 -3.31
C MET A 87 6.62 -9.45 -3.71
N GLY A 88 7.86 -9.97 -3.77
CA GLY A 88 8.14 -11.29 -4.35
C GLY A 88 7.75 -11.39 -5.83
N ASN A 89 8.00 -12.55 -6.42
CA ASN A 89 7.53 -12.93 -7.76
C ASN A 89 6.61 -14.18 -7.70
N GLY A 90 6.31 -14.67 -6.50
CA GLY A 90 5.43 -15.81 -6.26
C GLY A 90 6.12 -17.18 -6.34
N THR A 91 7.43 -17.22 -6.55
CA THR A 91 8.23 -18.46 -6.55
C THR A 91 9.17 -18.59 -5.36
N GLN A 92 9.28 -17.56 -4.52
CA GLN A 92 10.11 -17.59 -3.32
C GLN A 92 9.56 -18.52 -2.24
N SER A 93 10.46 -19.05 -1.41
CA SER A 93 10.06 -19.64 -0.13
C SER A 93 9.58 -18.56 0.84
N VAL A 94 8.93 -18.99 1.94
CA VAL A 94 8.53 -18.06 3.02
C VAL A 94 9.76 -17.34 3.57
N GLU A 95 10.83 -18.09 3.83
CA GLU A 95 12.07 -17.60 4.44
C GLU A 95 12.77 -16.58 3.53
N GLU A 96 12.81 -16.83 2.21
CA GLU A 96 13.38 -15.91 1.25
C GLU A 96 12.57 -14.61 1.19
N LEU A 97 11.23 -14.70 1.14
CA LEU A 97 10.37 -13.51 1.10
C LEU A 97 10.49 -12.68 2.38
N VAL A 98 10.50 -13.34 3.55
CA VAL A 98 10.71 -12.72 4.87
C VAL A 98 12.08 -12.03 4.91
N SER A 99 13.15 -12.73 4.53
CA SER A 99 14.51 -12.20 4.54
C SER A 99 14.63 -10.96 3.67
N VAL A 100 14.12 -11.00 2.44
CA VAL A 100 14.21 -9.87 1.50
C VAL A 100 13.37 -8.68 1.99
N ALA A 101 12.16 -8.90 2.51
CA ALA A 101 11.32 -7.84 3.06
C ALA A 101 11.96 -7.17 4.28
N LYS A 102 12.33 -7.99 5.28
CA LYS A 102 12.97 -7.54 6.54
C LYS A 102 14.27 -6.78 6.26
N ASN A 103 15.17 -7.34 5.46
CA ASN A 103 16.44 -6.71 5.15
C ASN A 103 16.24 -5.40 4.38
N GLY A 104 15.31 -5.36 3.42
CA GLY A 104 15.00 -4.14 2.68
C GLY A 104 14.52 -3.00 3.58
N THR A 105 13.67 -3.29 4.56
CA THR A 105 13.25 -2.30 5.56
C THR A 105 14.43 -1.85 6.43
N LEU A 106 15.23 -2.80 6.95
CA LEU A 106 16.38 -2.46 7.79
C LEU A 106 17.44 -1.64 7.04
N THR A 107 17.66 -1.86 5.74
CA THR A 107 18.55 -1.04 4.91
C THR A 107 18.19 0.45 5.00
N VAL A 108 16.90 0.78 4.86
CA VAL A 108 16.43 2.16 4.87
C VAL A 108 16.47 2.76 6.27
N LEU A 109 16.07 2.00 7.30
CA LEU A 109 16.09 2.47 8.69
C LEU A 109 17.53 2.71 9.19
N LYS A 110 18.46 1.82 8.85
CA LYS A 110 19.89 2.01 9.12
C LYS A 110 20.42 3.26 8.44
N ALA A 111 20.10 3.45 7.16
CA ALA A 111 20.54 4.64 6.44
C ALA A 111 19.94 5.94 7.00
N ALA A 112 18.69 5.92 7.47
CA ALA A 112 18.07 7.06 8.14
C ALA A 112 18.82 7.42 9.43
N LYS A 113 19.08 6.42 10.28
CA LYS A 113 19.90 6.58 11.48
C LYS A 113 21.29 7.15 11.16
N ASP A 114 22.01 6.53 10.23
CA ASP A 114 23.39 6.91 9.89
C ASP A 114 23.46 8.30 9.22
N ALA A 115 22.39 8.73 8.55
CA ALA A 115 22.23 10.07 8.01
C ALA A 115 21.82 11.13 9.08
N GLY A 116 21.52 10.70 10.31
CA GLY A 116 21.07 11.56 11.40
C GLY A 116 19.59 11.98 11.31
N VAL A 117 18.78 11.26 10.53
CA VAL A 117 17.35 11.53 10.33
C VAL A 117 16.52 10.61 11.23
N LYS A 118 15.81 11.18 12.21
CA LYS A 118 15.03 10.42 13.20
C LYS A 118 13.64 10.03 12.74
N ARG A 119 12.94 10.92 12.01
CA ARG A 119 11.53 10.74 11.65
C ARG A 119 11.37 9.77 10.48
N VAL A 120 10.71 8.64 10.72
CA VAL A 120 10.39 7.65 9.69
C VAL A 120 8.91 7.29 9.72
N VAL A 121 8.23 7.38 8.58
CA VAL A 121 6.88 6.87 8.38
C VAL A 121 6.93 5.72 7.39
N MET A 122 6.55 4.53 7.80
CA MET A 122 6.65 3.31 7.00
C MET A 122 5.29 2.78 6.58
N THR A 123 5.14 2.41 5.30
CA THR A 123 4.00 1.62 4.84
C THR A 123 4.17 0.15 5.25
N SER A 124 3.36 -0.29 6.19
CA SER A 124 3.15 -1.71 6.53
C SER A 124 1.92 -2.25 5.77
N SER A 125 1.08 -3.07 6.39
CA SER A 125 -0.15 -3.63 5.83
C SER A 125 -1.06 -4.18 6.92
N GLN A 126 -2.37 -4.20 6.69
CA GLN A 126 -3.32 -4.97 7.51
C GLN A 126 -3.01 -6.48 7.56
N ALA A 127 -2.15 -6.98 6.67
CA ALA A 127 -1.54 -8.30 6.82
C ALA A 127 -0.84 -8.50 8.18
N ALA A 128 -0.35 -7.41 8.80
CA ALA A 128 0.23 -7.40 10.15
C ALA A 128 -0.80 -7.22 11.29
N SER A 129 -2.09 -7.18 10.95
CA SER A 129 -3.24 -7.19 11.87
C SER A 129 -4.32 -8.16 11.39
N THR A 130 -3.93 -9.39 11.04
CA THR A 130 -4.84 -10.46 10.60
C THR A 130 -5.01 -11.46 11.75
N PRO A 131 -6.24 -11.68 12.26
CA PRO A 131 -6.48 -12.63 13.34
C PRO A 131 -6.57 -14.06 12.79
N GLU A 132 -6.70 -15.03 13.69
CA GLU A 132 -7.03 -16.40 13.34
C GLU A 132 -8.38 -16.51 12.60
N SER A 133 -8.51 -17.57 11.80
CA SER A 133 -9.71 -17.85 11.04
C SER A 133 -10.93 -18.00 11.97
N GLY A 134 -12.05 -17.39 11.58
CA GLY A 134 -13.29 -17.42 12.35
C GLY A 134 -13.45 -16.28 13.36
N SER A 135 -12.41 -15.45 13.59
CA SER A 135 -12.55 -14.25 14.41
C SER A 135 -13.66 -13.32 13.89
N THR A 136 -14.43 -12.77 14.82
CA THR A 136 -15.53 -11.82 14.59
C THR A 136 -15.25 -10.44 15.19
N GLU A 137 -14.04 -10.22 15.68
CA GLU A 137 -13.69 -9.00 16.43
C GLU A 137 -13.51 -7.79 15.51
N THR A 138 -13.60 -6.60 16.11
CA THR A 138 -13.14 -5.36 15.50
C THR A 138 -11.76 -5.05 16.05
N LEU A 139 -10.75 -5.15 15.18
CA LEU A 139 -9.35 -5.00 15.53
C LEU A 139 -8.93 -3.54 15.44
N ASP A 140 -8.11 -3.11 16.39
CA ASP A 140 -7.41 -1.84 16.39
C ASP A 140 -5.90 -2.03 16.21
N GLU A 141 -5.15 -0.94 16.34
CA GLU A 141 -3.71 -0.90 16.14
C GLU A 141 -2.89 -1.63 17.21
N SER A 142 -3.50 -2.05 18.32
CA SER A 142 -2.83 -2.87 19.34
C SER A 142 -2.67 -4.33 18.90
N PHE A 143 -3.51 -4.79 17.97
CA PHE A 143 -3.51 -6.17 17.52
C PHE A 143 -2.32 -6.47 16.59
N TRP A 144 -1.61 -7.56 16.89
CA TRP A 144 -0.53 -8.09 16.05
C TRP A 144 -0.92 -9.47 15.54
N THR A 145 -0.77 -9.68 14.24
CA THR A 145 -0.86 -11.03 13.66
C THR A 145 0.15 -11.96 14.34
N ASP A 146 -0.32 -13.14 14.75
CA ASP A 146 0.54 -14.23 15.18
C ASP A 146 1.16 -14.92 13.95
N VAL A 147 2.50 -14.96 13.88
CA VAL A 147 3.23 -15.55 12.74
C VAL A 147 3.18 -17.08 12.74
N ASP A 148 2.87 -17.68 13.89
CA ASP A 148 2.70 -19.14 14.02
C ASP A 148 1.30 -19.61 13.58
N ASN A 149 0.42 -18.68 13.18
CA ASN A 149 -0.89 -19.01 12.63
C ASN A 149 -0.74 -19.80 11.31
N PRO A 150 -1.21 -21.06 11.26
CA PRO A 150 -1.03 -21.93 10.10
C PRO A 150 -1.82 -21.51 8.85
N ASP A 151 -2.80 -20.59 9.00
CA ASP A 151 -3.61 -20.07 7.91
C ASP A 151 -2.95 -18.89 7.17
N LEU A 152 -1.78 -18.41 7.63
CA LEU A 152 -1.09 -17.30 7.00
C LEU A 152 -0.36 -17.72 5.72
N ASP A 153 -0.48 -16.87 4.71
CA ASP A 153 0.31 -17.01 3.50
C ASP A 153 1.71 -16.35 3.68
N PRO A 154 2.69 -16.71 2.83
CA PRO A 154 4.05 -16.17 2.91
C PRO A 154 4.11 -14.64 2.90
N TYR A 155 3.20 -13.98 2.17
CA TYR A 155 3.15 -12.53 2.11
C TYR A 155 2.76 -11.94 3.47
N ARG A 156 1.73 -12.48 4.14
CA ARG A 156 1.37 -12.02 5.49
C ARG A 156 2.50 -12.19 6.49
N ILE A 157 3.14 -13.35 6.51
CA ILE A 157 4.29 -13.61 7.39
C ILE A 157 5.40 -12.58 7.14
N SER A 158 5.78 -12.34 5.89
CA SER A 158 6.80 -11.34 5.56
C SER A 158 6.45 -9.91 6.00
N LYS A 159 5.17 -9.53 5.95
CA LYS A 159 4.73 -8.20 6.40
C LYS A 159 4.81 -8.04 7.92
N VAL A 160 4.43 -9.08 8.66
CA VAL A 160 4.54 -9.08 10.13
C VAL A 160 6.00 -8.99 10.56
N GLU A 161 6.84 -9.87 10.02
CA GLU A 161 8.26 -9.94 10.37
C GLU A 161 9.02 -8.65 10.01
N SER A 162 8.70 -8.06 8.85
CA SER A 162 9.29 -6.79 8.44
C SER A 162 8.87 -5.63 9.34
N GLU A 163 7.60 -5.58 9.78
CA GLU A 163 7.12 -4.54 10.69
C GLU A 163 7.70 -4.70 12.09
N LYS A 164 7.73 -5.93 12.64
CA LYS A 164 8.34 -6.22 13.95
C LYS A 164 9.82 -5.82 13.96
N ALA A 165 10.58 -6.19 12.92
CA ALA A 165 11.98 -5.81 12.80
C ALA A 165 12.19 -4.29 12.69
N ALA A 166 11.26 -3.57 12.05
CA ALA A 166 11.32 -2.11 11.97
C ALA A 166 11.15 -1.48 13.36
N TRP A 167 10.18 -1.95 14.15
CA TRP A 167 9.94 -1.46 15.51
C TRP A 167 11.09 -1.79 16.46
N GLU A 168 11.61 -3.03 16.41
CA GLU A 168 12.78 -3.44 17.18
C GLU A 168 13.97 -2.52 16.90
N PHE A 169 14.31 -2.35 15.61
CA PHE A 169 15.40 -1.47 15.21
C PHE A 169 15.16 -0.01 15.62
N ALA A 170 13.94 0.50 15.46
CA ALA A 170 13.62 1.88 15.81
C ALA A 170 13.78 2.14 17.32
N ASN A 171 13.31 1.22 18.16
CA ASN A 171 13.42 1.33 19.61
C ASN A 171 14.88 1.26 20.09
N GLU A 172 15.70 0.39 19.48
CA GLU A 172 17.13 0.27 19.81
C GLU A 172 17.96 1.48 19.36
N ASN A 173 17.48 2.24 18.38
CA ASN A 173 18.24 3.29 17.71
C ASN A 173 17.61 4.68 17.81
N ASP A 174 16.62 4.87 18.68
CA ASP A 174 15.94 6.14 18.93
C ASP A 174 15.37 6.79 17.63
N LEU A 175 14.79 5.96 16.75
CA LEU A 175 14.07 6.44 15.58
C LEU A 175 12.61 6.72 15.94
N GLU A 176 12.11 7.86 15.48
CA GLU A 176 10.72 8.28 15.61
C GLU A 176 9.88 7.59 14.53
N LEU A 177 9.62 6.29 14.71
CA LEU A 177 8.87 5.47 13.75
C LEU A 177 7.36 5.64 13.91
N THR A 178 6.67 5.69 12.77
CA THR A 178 5.22 5.46 12.64
C THR A 178 4.99 4.43 11.54
N THR A 179 4.05 3.51 11.72
CA THR A 179 3.66 2.55 10.67
C THR A 179 2.22 2.75 10.23
N ILE A 180 1.95 2.65 8.93
CA ILE A 180 0.61 2.76 8.34
C ILE A 180 0.24 1.43 7.72
N LEU A 181 -0.92 0.89 8.10
CA LEU A 181 -1.39 -0.45 7.77
C LEU A 181 -2.60 -0.36 6.84
N PRO A 182 -2.40 -0.23 5.51
CA PRO A 182 -3.49 -0.25 4.54
C PRO A 182 -4.07 -1.65 4.34
N GLY A 183 -5.34 -1.67 3.93
CA GLY A 183 -6.02 -2.84 3.41
C GLY A 183 -5.74 -3.05 1.93
N ALA A 184 -6.79 -3.35 1.15
CA ALA A 184 -6.71 -3.44 -0.30
C ALA A 184 -6.66 -2.03 -0.91
N ILE A 185 -5.48 -1.63 -1.37
CA ILE A 185 -5.25 -0.27 -1.87
C ILE A 185 -5.80 -0.17 -3.30
N PHE A 186 -6.76 0.72 -3.51
CA PHE A 186 -7.32 1.02 -4.84
C PHE A 186 -7.43 2.52 -5.04
N GLY A 187 -7.79 2.94 -6.25
CA GLY A 187 -8.02 4.35 -6.56
C GLY A 187 -7.51 4.74 -7.93
N PRO A 188 -7.58 6.04 -8.29
CA PRO A 188 -7.16 6.51 -9.60
C PRO A 188 -5.68 6.18 -9.89
N ILE A 189 -5.40 5.70 -11.10
CA ILE A 189 -4.03 5.51 -11.57
C ILE A 189 -3.48 6.80 -12.16
N LEU A 190 -2.19 7.07 -11.90
CA LEU A 190 -1.48 8.23 -12.44
C LEU A 190 -1.12 8.03 -13.92
N SER A 191 -0.97 6.78 -14.37
CA SER A 191 -0.72 6.42 -15.77
C SER A 191 -1.17 5.02 -16.16
N GLU A 192 -1.03 4.71 -17.46
CA GLU A 192 -1.17 3.36 -18.02
C GLU A 192 -0.27 2.27 -17.41
N LYS A 193 0.89 2.62 -16.84
CA LYS A 193 1.86 1.65 -16.28
C LYS A 193 1.73 1.47 -14.78
N ALA A 194 1.00 2.35 -14.10
CA ALA A 194 0.82 2.36 -12.65
C ALA A 194 -0.38 1.51 -12.16
N VAL A 195 -0.67 0.37 -12.80
CA VAL A 195 -1.88 -0.43 -12.52
C VAL A 195 -1.84 -1.13 -11.15
N SER A 196 -0.71 -1.74 -10.77
CA SER A 196 -0.51 -2.36 -9.44
C SER A 196 -1.72 -3.19 -8.95
N SER A 197 -2.22 -2.92 -7.74
CA SER A 197 -3.41 -3.54 -7.12
C SER A 197 -4.70 -3.28 -7.90
N ASN A 198 -4.82 -2.17 -8.64
CA ASN A 198 -5.96 -1.93 -9.55
C ASN A 198 -6.06 -2.96 -10.67
N ARG A 199 -5.12 -3.91 -10.81
CA ARG A 199 -5.27 -5.05 -11.72
C ARG A 199 -6.54 -5.87 -11.41
N ILE A 200 -6.97 -5.95 -10.14
CA ILE A 200 -8.24 -6.58 -9.76
C ILE A 200 -9.41 -5.75 -10.33
N MET A 201 -9.38 -4.43 -10.14
CA MET A 201 -10.39 -3.51 -10.68
C MET A 201 -10.48 -3.62 -12.21
N LEU A 202 -9.33 -3.69 -12.88
CA LEU A 202 -9.24 -3.86 -14.32
C LEU A 202 -9.84 -5.18 -14.79
N GLN A 203 -9.59 -6.30 -14.09
CA GLN A 203 -10.19 -7.59 -14.43
C GLN A 203 -11.72 -7.59 -14.27
N LEU A 204 -12.23 -6.98 -13.20
CA LEU A 204 -13.68 -6.80 -13.00
C LEU A 204 -14.28 -5.93 -14.11
N LEU A 205 -13.59 -4.85 -14.48
CA LEU A 205 -14.00 -3.94 -15.55
C LEU A 205 -13.96 -4.59 -16.95
N LYS A 206 -13.08 -5.57 -17.17
CA LYS A 206 -13.05 -6.40 -18.39
C LYS A 206 -14.11 -7.51 -18.41
N GLY A 207 -14.89 -7.66 -17.33
CA GLY A 207 -15.98 -8.62 -17.27
C GLY A 207 -15.55 -10.04 -16.93
N LEU A 208 -14.70 -10.19 -15.90
CA LEU A 208 -14.37 -11.50 -15.34
C LEU A 208 -15.67 -12.27 -15.02
N PRO A 209 -15.96 -13.40 -15.69
CA PRO A 209 -17.30 -14.00 -15.68
C PRO A 209 -17.64 -14.67 -14.35
N VAL A 210 -16.62 -15.08 -13.59
CA VAL A 210 -16.76 -15.73 -12.29
C VAL A 210 -15.86 -15.00 -11.30
N ILE A 211 -16.45 -14.53 -10.21
CA ILE A 211 -15.74 -13.80 -9.14
C ILE A 211 -15.91 -14.54 -7.81
N PRO A 212 -14.89 -14.54 -6.93
CA PRO A 212 -15.03 -15.10 -5.59
C PRO A 212 -15.90 -14.20 -4.72
N ASN A 213 -16.57 -14.79 -3.73
CA ASN A 213 -17.35 -14.05 -2.74
C ASN A 213 -16.43 -13.52 -1.64
N VAL A 214 -15.83 -12.36 -1.88
CA VAL A 214 -14.85 -11.73 -0.98
C VAL A 214 -15.26 -10.28 -0.71
N ASP A 215 -15.20 -9.90 0.56
CA ASP A 215 -15.28 -8.50 1.00
C ASP A 215 -13.89 -7.88 1.01
N LEU A 216 -13.74 -6.76 0.31
CA LEU A 216 -12.51 -5.99 0.24
C LEU A 216 -12.59 -4.86 1.26
N GLU A 217 -11.69 -4.82 2.24
CA GLU A 217 -11.45 -3.59 3.01
C GLU A 217 -10.56 -2.66 2.20
N VAL A 218 -11.10 -1.51 1.83
CA VAL A 218 -10.49 -0.65 0.82
C VAL A 218 -9.74 0.50 1.48
N SER A 219 -8.50 0.71 1.04
CA SER A 219 -7.78 1.97 1.25
C SER A 219 -7.76 2.75 -0.06
N ASP A 220 -8.32 3.96 -0.10
CA ASP A 220 -8.07 4.85 -1.24
C ASP A 220 -6.59 5.28 -1.23
N VAL A 221 -5.92 5.18 -2.38
CA VAL A 221 -4.51 5.53 -2.50
C VAL A 221 -4.24 7.01 -2.18
N ARG A 222 -5.21 7.90 -2.41
CA ARG A 222 -5.11 9.33 -2.11
C ARG A 222 -5.20 9.58 -0.61
N ASP A 223 -6.13 8.91 0.06
CA ASP A 223 -6.25 9.00 1.52
C ASP A 223 -5.05 8.39 2.21
N LEU A 224 -4.53 7.28 1.67
CA LEU A 224 -3.32 6.65 2.17
C LEU A 224 -2.12 7.59 2.05
N ALA A 225 -1.95 8.27 0.91
CA ALA A 225 -0.88 9.26 0.73
C ALA A 225 -0.98 10.39 1.76
N ARG A 226 -2.19 10.95 1.93
CA ARG A 226 -2.45 11.99 2.93
C ARG A 226 -2.19 11.50 4.36
N LEU A 227 -2.50 10.25 4.69
CA LEU A 227 -2.20 9.67 6.00
C LEU A 227 -0.69 9.60 6.26
N HIS A 228 0.13 9.30 5.25
CA HIS A 228 1.59 9.33 5.41
C HIS A 228 2.09 10.73 5.75
N ARG A 229 1.56 11.76 5.07
CA ARG A 229 1.92 13.15 5.37
C ARG A 229 1.41 13.58 6.74
N LEU A 230 0.15 13.31 7.08
CA LEU A 230 -0.40 13.64 8.40
C LEU A 230 0.37 12.95 9.52
N ALA A 231 0.71 11.68 9.37
CA ALA A 231 1.58 10.99 10.30
C ALA A 231 2.93 11.71 10.42
N PHE A 232 3.59 12.00 9.30
CA PHE A 232 4.87 12.69 9.30
C PHE A 232 4.82 14.06 10.01
N GLU A 233 3.77 14.84 9.75
CA GLU A 233 3.60 16.22 10.26
C GLU A 233 3.25 16.30 11.75
N ASN A 234 2.57 15.28 12.29
CA ASN A 234 2.04 15.31 13.65
C ASN A 234 2.92 14.48 14.62
N PRO A 235 3.53 15.11 15.65
CA PRO A 235 4.32 14.40 16.65
C PRO A 235 3.52 13.35 17.44
N SER A 236 2.18 13.51 17.54
CA SER A 236 1.30 12.53 18.19
C SER A 236 1.29 11.16 17.51
N ALA A 237 1.78 11.07 16.28
CA ALA A 237 1.91 9.83 15.51
C ALA A 237 3.18 9.04 15.84
N ILE A 238 4.17 9.66 16.50
CA ILE A 238 5.45 9.02 16.82
C ILE A 238 5.19 7.85 17.78
N GLY A 239 5.79 6.69 17.49
CA GLY A 239 5.61 5.49 18.31
C GLY A 239 4.27 4.78 18.10
N LYS A 240 3.51 5.13 17.05
CA LYS A 240 2.19 4.55 16.77
C LYS A 240 2.13 3.79 15.45
N ARG A 241 1.19 2.86 15.42
CA ARG A 241 0.67 2.21 14.21
C ARG A 241 -0.66 2.90 13.87
N TYR A 242 -1.04 2.90 12.59
CA TYR A 242 -2.34 3.41 12.13
C TYR A 242 -2.95 2.45 11.11
N LEU A 243 -4.14 1.92 11.40
CA LEU A 243 -4.93 1.19 10.41
C LEU A 243 -5.49 2.19 9.39
N ALA A 244 -5.42 1.83 8.11
CA ALA A 244 -5.81 2.71 7.01
C ALA A 244 -6.92 2.11 6.13
N ALA A 245 -7.74 1.23 6.68
CA ALA A 245 -9.00 0.80 6.07
C ALA A 245 -9.96 0.27 7.15
N SER A 246 -11.19 0.75 7.15
CA SER A 246 -12.29 0.21 7.98
C SER A 246 -13.55 -0.07 7.16
N GLN A 247 -13.64 0.48 5.94
CA GLN A 247 -14.80 0.33 5.07
C GLN A 247 -14.64 -0.84 4.11
N LYS A 248 -15.74 -1.58 3.89
CA LYS A 248 -15.78 -2.80 3.08
C LYS A 248 -16.64 -2.63 1.84
N ILE A 249 -16.25 -3.27 0.75
CA ILE A 249 -17.11 -3.49 -0.42
C ILE A 249 -16.96 -4.94 -0.93
N PRO A 250 -18.06 -5.67 -1.15
CA PRO A 250 -17.98 -6.98 -1.79
C PRO A 250 -17.49 -6.83 -3.23
N MET A 251 -16.71 -7.79 -3.75
CA MET A 251 -16.31 -7.80 -5.17
C MET A 251 -17.52 -7.73 -6.13
N ALA A 252 -18.65 -8.33 -5.74
CA ALA A 252 -19.91 -8.20 -6.47
C ALA A 252 -20.47 -6.76 -6.43
N GLY A 253 -20.29 -6.06 -5.31
CA GLY A 253 -20.62 -4.64 -5.14
C GLY A 253 -19.81 -3.76 -6.09
N VAL A 254 -18.50 -3.99 -6.22
CA VAL A 254 -17.64 -3.31 -7.21
C VAL A 254 -18.19 -3.48 -8.63
N THR A 255 -18.54 -4.71 -9.00
CA THR A 255 -19.14 -4.98 -10.32
C THR A 255 -20.45 -4.24 -10.51
N LYS A 256 -21.30 -4.17 -9.47
CA LYS A 256 -22.56 -3.43 -9.51
C LYS A 256 -22.33 -1.93 -9.74
N VAL A 257 -21.33 -1.34 -9.07
CA VAL A 257 -20.91 0.05 -9.34
C VAL A 257 -20.54 0.21 -10.82
N TYR A 258 -19.81 -0.74 -11.41
CA TYR A 258 -19.41 -0.66 -12.82
C TYR A 258 -20.57 -0.87 -13.78
N GLN A 259 -21.51 -1.76 -13.49
CA GLN A 259 -22.72 -1.96 -14.31
C GLN A 259 -23.58 -0.70 -14.36
N ILE A 260 -23.70 0.02 -13.24
CA ILE A 260 -24.48 1.26 -13.14
C ILE A 260 -23.79 2.39 -13.92
N ASN A 261 -22.48 2.57 -13.73
CA ASN A 261 -21.75 3.72 -14.27
C ASN A 261 -21.25 3.50 -15.71
N PHE A 262 -21.07 2.25 -16.13
CA PHE A 262 -20.56 1.88 -17.46
C PHE A 262 -21.46 0.83 -18.15
N PRO A 263 -22.75 1.12 -18.38
CA PRO A 263 -23.72 0.13 -18.88
C PRO A 263 -23.34 -0.45 -20.26
N TYR A 264 -22.59 0.30 -21.07
CA TYR A 264 -22.09 -0.15 -22.37
C TYR A 264 -21.13 -1.35 -22.28
N LYS A 265 -20.50 -1.60 -21.12
CA LYS A 265 -19.63 -2.76 -20.88
C LYS A 265 -20.39 -4.09 -20.79
N LYS A 266 -21.71 -4.07 -20.54
CA LYS A 266 -22.57 -5.26 -20.45
C LYS A 266 -21.98 -6.36 -19.54
N LEU A 267 -21.40 -5.97 -18.41
CA LEU A 267 -20.73 -6.88 -17.48
C LEU A 267 -21.72 -7.91 -16.93
N LYS A 268 -21.38 -9.20 -17.04
CA LYS A 268 -22.15 -10.31 -16.46
C LYS A 268 -21.23 -11.08 -15.51
N ILE A 269 -21.64 -11.20 -14.26
CA ILE A 269 -20.87 -11.92 -13.24
C ILE A 269 -21.68 -13.06 -12.66
N ARG A 270 -20.97 -14.12 -12.26
CA ARG A 270 -21.45 -15.18 -11.39
C ARG A 270 -20.56 -15.22 -10.16
N ILE A 271 -21.17 -15.27 -8.98
CA ILE A 271 -20.43 -15.41 -7.73
C ILE A 271 -20.10 -16.89 -7.54
N LEU A 272 -18.82 -17.19 -7.33
CA LEU A 272 -18.35 -18.53 -6.98
C LEU A 272 -18.59 -18.74 -5.48
N PRO A 273 -19.36 -19.77 -5.06
CA PRO A 273 -19.53 -20.09 -3.65
C PRO A 273 -18.21 -20.41 -2.97
N ASN A 274 -18.10 -20.09 -1.67
CA ASN A 274 -16.84 -20.26 -0.91
C ASN A 274 -16.28 -21.68 -0.96
N TRP A 275 -17.13 -22.71 -0.89
CA TRP A 275 -16.71 -24.11 -1.03
C TRP A 275 -16.08 -24.39 -2.40
N GLY A 276 -16.61 -23.80 -3.47
CA GLY A 276 -16.09 -23.91 -4.83
C GLY A 276 -14.74 -23.20 -4.97
N THR A 277 -14.59 -22.02 -4.38
CA THR A 277 -13.30 -21.31 -4.34
C THR A 277 -12.24 -22.11 -3.58
N LYS A 278 -12.57 -22.66 -2.41
CA LYS A 278 -11.67 -23.52 -1.62
C LYS A 278 -11.24 -24.77 -2.40
N PHE A 279 -12.16 -25.37 -3.16
CA PHE A 279 -11.83 -26.51 -4.03
C PHE A 279 -10.87 -26.11 -5.16
N LEU A 280 -11.19 -25.04 -5.91
CA LEU A 280 -10.37 -24.58 -7.03
C LEU A 280 -9.00 -24.04 -6.59
N ALA A 281 -8.88 -23.49 -5.39
CA ALA A 281 -7.61 -23.01 -4.84
C ALA A 281 -6.54 -24.10 -4.73
N ARG A 282 -6.92 -25.38 -4.64
CA ARG A 282 -5.96 -26.50 -4.69
C ARG A 282 -5.18 -26.50 -6.01
N PHE A 283 -5.84 -26.19 -7.11
CA PHE A 283 -5.29 -26.23 -8.46
C PHE A 283 -4.86 -24.86 -8.99
N VAL A 284 -5.42 -23.77 -8.44
CA VAL A 284 -5.20 -22.40 -8.92
C VAL A 284 -4.50 -21.57 -7.84
N PRO A 285 -3.17 -21.32 -7.97
CA PRO A 285 -2.40 -20.59 -6.96
C PRO A 285 -2.96 -19.20 -6.62
N SER A 286 -3.48 -18.45 -7.60
CA SER A 286 -4.05 -17.11 -7.37
C SER A 286 -5.29 -17.11 -6.47
N LEU A 287 -6.02 -18.22 -6.39
CA LEU A 287 -7.17 -18.36 -5.49
C LEU A 287 -6.75 -18.73 -4.07
N ARG A 288 -5.56 -19.31 -3.84
CA ARG A 288 -5.07 -19.67 -2.50
C ARG A 288 -4.93 -18.45 -1.60
N ALA A 289 -4.41 -17.35 -2.15
CA ALA A 289 -4.29 -16.08 -1.43
C ALA A 289 -5.64 -15.50 -1.00
N LEU A 290 -6.75 -15.93 -1.63
CA LEU A 290 -8.10 -15.49 -1.31
C LEU A 290 -8.79 -16.39 -0.28
N VAL A 291 -8.32 -17.63 -0.07
CA VAL A 291 -8.96 -18.57 0.85
C VAL A 291 -9.12 -18.02 2.28
N PRO A 292 -8.09 -17.38 2.88
CA PRO A 292 -8.20 -16.81 4.23
C PRO A 292 -9.24 -15.67 4.35
N ILE A 293 -9.61 -15.03 3.24
CA ILE A 293 -10.51 -13.87 3.24
C ILE A 293 -11.95 -14.19 2.79
N LEU A 294 -12.24 -15.42 2.35
CA LEU A 294 -13.58 -15.82 1.87
C LEU A 294 -14.65 -15.80 2.96
N ASP A 295 -14.30 -16.14 4.19
CA ASP A 295 -15.22 -16.23 5.33
C ASP A 295 -14.89 -15.15 6.38
N ARG A 296 -14.30 -14.04 5.94
CA ARG A 296 -13.86 -12.96 6.81
C ARG A 296 -15.06 -12.34 7.56
N LYS A 297 -15.06 -12.45 8.89
CA LYS A 297 -16.07 -11.81 9.76
C LYS A 297 -15.51 -10.66 10.60
N TYR A 298 -14.22 -10.70 10.93
CA TYR A 298 -13.54 -9.61 11.62
C TYR A 298 -13.51 -8.32 10.78
N SER A 299 -13.36 -7.18 11.44
CA SER A 299 -13.20 -5.86 10.82
C SER A 299 -12.06 -5.09 11.47
N HIS A 300 -11.65 -3.97 10.87
CA HIS A 300 -10.72 -3.03 11.48
C HIS A 300 -11.40 -1.70 11.79
N THR A 301 -10.94 -1.03 12.83
CA THR A 301 -11.26 0.37 13.08
C THR A 301 -10.13 1.28 12.59
N THR A 302 -10.48 2.48 12.14
CA THR A 302 -9.57 3.57 11.75
C THR A 302 -9.63 4.74 12.74
N ALA A 303 -10.25 4.51 13.90
CA ALA A 303 -10.54 5.55 14.88
C ALA A 303 -9.27 6.28 15.37
N ALA A 304 -8.13 5.59 15.50
CA ALA A 304 -6.89 6.26 15.90
C ALA A 304 -6.43 7.28 14.85
N ALA A 305 -6.44 6.91 13.56
CA ALA A 305 -6.06 7.82 12.48
C ALA A 305 -7.02 9.02 12.37
N GLU A 306 -8.31 8.79 12.58
CA GLU A 306 -9.35 9.83 12.56
C GLU A 306 -9.20 10.79 13.75
N ASN A 307 -9.06 10.26 14.96
CA ASN A 307 -9.00 11.05 16.19
C ASN A 307 -7.66 11.77 16.38
N ASP A 308 -6.54 11.10 16.12
CA ASP A 308 -5.22 11.65 16.36
C ASP A 308 -4.79 12.65 15.28
N LEU A 309 -5.21 12.42 14.04
CA LEU A 309 -4.66 13.10 12.85
C LEU A 309 -5.72 13.82 12.02
N GLY A 310 -7.01 13.70 12.36
CA GLY A 310 -8.11 14.23 11.54
C GLY A 310 -8.20 13.57 10.16
N TRP A 311 -7.70 12.33 10.04
CA TRP A 311 -7.73 11.61 8.78
C TRP A 311 -9.17 11.29 8.36
N THR A 312 -9.44 11.30 7.06
CA THR A 312 -10.77 11.00 6.51
C THR A 312 -10.63 10.07 5.32
N GLN A 313 -11.71 9.38 4.96
CA GLN A 313 -11.69 8.36 3.92
C GLN A 313 -12.75 8.66 2.86
N HIS A 314 -12.38 8.45 1.59
CA HIS A 314 -13.33 8.26 0.51
C HIS A 314 -14.12 6.98 0.75
N THR A 315 -15.34 6.91 0.20
CA THR A 315 -16.12 5.66 0.28
C THR A 315 -15.54 4.61 -0.69
N PRO A 316 -15.67 3.30 -0.38
CA PRO A 316 -15.24 2.25 -1.30
C PRO A 316 -15.81 2.39 -2.71
N GLU A 317 -17.08 2.80 -2.86
CA GLU A 317 -17.72 3.02 -4.16
C GLU A 317 -17.04 4.14 -4.95
N GLN A 318 -16.70 5.26 -4.30
CA GLN A 318 -15.97 6.35 -4.93
C GLN A 318 -14.59 5.90 -5.38
N THR A 319 -13.85 5.21 -4.50
CA THR A 319 -12.51 4.70 -4.81
C THR A 319 -12.50 3.77 -6.02
N VAL A 320 -13.39 2.77 -6.06
CA VAL A 320 -13.42 1.82 -7.18
C VAL A 320 -13.94 2.44 -8.48
N LEU A 321 -14.84 3.43 -8.38
CA LEU A 321 -15.35 4.17 -9.52
C LEU A 321 -14.25 5.06 -10.14
N ASP A 322 -13.49 5.79 -9.32
CA ASP A 322 -12.41 6.66 -9.79
C ASP A 322 -11.23 5.84 -10.36
N ALA A 323 -10.95 4.67 -9.76
CA ALA A 323 -10.06 3.68 -10.37
C ALA A 323 -10.54 3.29 -11.77
N ALA A 324 -11.81 2.91 -11.92
CA ALA A 324 -12.36 2.52 -13.23
C ALA A 324 -12.32 3.65 -14.27
N LYS A 325 -12.68 4.89 -13.89
CA LYS A 325 -12.63 6.05 -14.79
C LYS A 325 -11.22 6.26 -15.36
N THR A 326 -10.20 6.17 -14.52
CA THR A 326 -8.80 6.34 -14.98
C THR A 326 -8.32 5.16 -15.82
N LEU A 327 -8.68 3.92 -15.48
CA LEU A 327 -8.42 2.74 -16.31
C LEU A 327 -9.02 2.87 -17.73
N ILE A 328 -10.26 3.37 -17.83
CA ILE A 328 -10.94 3.63 -19.11
C ILE A 328 -10.27 4.77 -19.86
N ARG A 329 -9.94 5.87 -19.17
CA ARG A 329 -9.27 7.04 -19.76
C ARG A 329 -7.96 6.64 -20.42
N PHE A 330 -7.19 5.73 -19.81
CA PHE A 330 -5.96 5.19 -20.36
C PHE A 330 -6.17 4.02 -21.33
N ASN A 331 -7.41 3.70 -21.71
CA ASN A 331 -7.77 2.63 -22.65
C ASN A 331 -7.26 1.24 -22.25
N LEU A 332 -7.06 0.97 -20.96
CA LEU A 332 -6.53 -0.30 -20.47
C LEU A 332 -7.58 -1.42 -20.45
N ASP A 333 -8.85 -1.03 -20.46
CA ASP A 333 -10.05 -1.85 -20.39
C ASP A 333 -10.49 -2.43 -21.75
N LYS A 334 -9.74 -2.12 -22.81
CA LYS A 334 -9.89 -2.69 -24.16
C LYS A 334 -9.24 -4.06 -24.29
#